data_AF-R6Y5S1-F1
#
_entry.id   AF-R6Y5S1-F1
#
_cell.length_a   1.000
_cell.length_b   1.000
_cell.length_c   1.000
_cell.angle_alpha   90.00
_cell.angle_beta   90.00
_cell.angle_gamma   90.00
#
_symmetry.space_group_name_H-M   'P 1'
#
loop_
_entity.id
_entity.type
_entity.pdbx_description
1 polymer ?
#
loop_
_entity_poly.entity_id
_entity_poly.type
_entity_poly.pdbx_seq_one_letter_code
_entity_poly.pdbx_strand_id
1 'polypeptide(L)' 'MLGLEDSLPLLEQFDSQALFITQERQIYLTSGLEDAFTLSSGDYTLAGTV' A
#
# COMPACT_ATOMS: atom_id res chain seq x y z
N MET A 1 1.91 -5.86 15.41
CA MET A 1 1.65 -5.71 13.95
C MET A 1 2.99 -5.51 13.28
N LEU A 2 3.22 -6.13 12.12
CA LEU A 2 4.49 -6.14 11.39
C LEU A 2 4.86 -4.76 10.79
N GLY A 3 3.90 -3.86 10.59
CA GLY A 3 4.17 -2.58 9.92
C GLY A 3 4.45 -2.77 8.43
N LEU A 4 4.76 -1.67 7.73
CA LEU A 4 4.99 -1.68 6.28
C LEU A 4 6.19 -2.55 5.92
N GLU A 5 7.36 -2.25 6.50
CA GLU A 5 8.65 -2.85 6.12
C GLU A 5 8.70 -4.37 6.36
N ASP A 6 8.25 -4.86 7.52
CA ASP A 6 8.32 -6.30 7.82
C ASP A 6 7.28 -7.12 7.04
N SER A 7 6.29 -6.47 6.42
CA SER A 7 5.23 -7.14 5.65
C SER A 7 5.59 -7.38 4.17
N LEU A 8 6.46 -6.55 3.58
CA LEU A 8 6.83 -6.65 2.16
C LEU A 8 7.44 -8.03 1.81
N PRO A 9 8.41 -8.58 2.57
CA PRO A 9 8.98 -9.90 2.25
C PRO A 9 7.96 -11.04 2.31
N LEU A 10 6.94 -10.92 3.17
CA LEU A 10 5.87 -11.90 3.24
C LEU A 10 4.93 -11.79 2.05
N LEU A 11 4.57 -10.57 1.63
CA LEU A 11 3.74 -10.36 0.45
C LEU A 11 4.39 -10.92 -0.81
N GLU A 12 5.70 -10.72 -0.98
CA GLU A 12 6.47 -11.34 -2.06
C GLU A 12 6.45 -12.87 -1.97
N GLN A 13 6.63 -13.45 -0.78
CA GLN A 13 6.62 -14.91 -0.58
C GLN A 13 5.28 -15.54 -0.98
N PHE A 14 4.18 -14.83 -0.81
CA PHE A 14 2.83 -15.32 -1.08
C PHE A 14 2.21 -14.77 -2.38
N ASP A 15 3.01 -14.12 -3.23
CA ASP A 15 2.55 -13.44 -4.46
C ASP A 15 1.29 -12.60 -4.23
N SER A 16 1.31 -11.88 -3.12
CA SER A 16 0.16 -11.17 -2.58
C SER A 16 0.34 -9.67 -2.72
N GLN A 17 -0.77 -8.96 -2.88
CA GLN A 17 -0.80 -7.51 -3.03
C GLN A 17 -1.40 -6.87 -1.78
N ALA A 18 -0.98 -5.64 -1.45
CA ALA A 18 -1.45 -4.94 -0.28
C ALA A 18 -1.54 -3.42 -0.49
N LEU A 19 -2.40 -2.81 0.32
CA LEU A 19 -2.52 -1.36 0.48
C LEU A 19 -2.31 -1.01 1.94
N PHE A 20 -1.48 -0.01 2.18
CA PHE A 20 -1.12 0.48 3.50
C PHE A 20 -1.56 1.93 3.64
N ILE A 21 -2.14 2.27 4.79
CA ILE A 21 -2.53 3.64 5.14
C ILE A 21 -1.78 4.02 6.42
N THR A 22 -0.99 5.08 6.35
CA THR A 22 -0.26 5.61 7.51
C THR A 22 -1.13 6.54 8.35
N GLN A 23 -0.65 6.91 9.54
CA GLN A 23 -1.34 7.85 10.42
C GLN A 23 -1.41 9.27 9.83
N GLU A 24 -0.45 9.61 8.98
CA GLU A 24 -0.37 10.85 8.21
C GLU A 24 -1.27 10.83 6.96
N ARG A 25 -2.13 9.81 6.83
CA ARG A 25 -3.07 9.62 5.71
C ARG A 25 -2.36 9.44 4.36
N GLN A 26 -1.16 8.89 4.39
CA GLN A 26 -0.45 8.47 3.19
C GLN A 26 -0.84 7.05 2.81
N ILE A 27 -1.10 6.84 1.53
CA ILE A 27 -1.41 5.53 0.97
C ILE A 27 -0.18 5.04 0.21
N TYR A 28 0.24 3.81 0.54
CA TYR A 28 1.24 3.05 -0.21
C TYR A 28 0.58 1.79 -0.75
N LEU A 29 0.88 1.45 -1.99
CA LEU A 29 0.28 0.30 -2.66
C LEU A 29 1.37 -0.55 -3.29
N THR A 30 1.18 -1.86 -3.32
CA THR A 30 2.07 -2.74 -4.07
C THR A 30 1.81 -2.58 -5.56
N SER A 31 2.85 -2.77 -6.38
CA SER A 31 2.80 -2.50 -7.84
C SER A 31 1.66 -3.18 -8.60
N GLY A 32 1.19 -4.35 -8.17
CA GLY A 32 0.06 -5.04 -8.79
C GLY A 32 -1.31 -4.36 -8.61
N LEU A 33 -1.39 -3.28 -7.82
CA LEU A 33 -2.62 -2.55 -7.54
C LEU A 33 -2.70 -1.17 -8.21
N GLU A 34 -1.64 -0.69 -8.87
CA GLU A 34 -1.61 0.67 -9.46
C GLU A 34 -2.77 0.93 -10.42
N ASP A 35 -3.01 0.01 -11.35
CA ASP A 35 -4.07 0.15 -12.37
C ASP A 35 -5.47 -0.13 -11.82
N ALA A 36 -5.57 -0.84 -10.70
CA ALA A 36 -6.83 -1.28 -10.11
C ALA A 36 -7.32 -0.35 -8.99
N PHE A 37 -6.45 0.54 -8.49
CA PHE A 37 -6.75 1.42 -7.37
C PHE A 37 -7.17 2.81 -7.86
N THR A 38 -8.18 3.39 -7.20
CA THR A 38 -8.59 4.78 -7.43
C THR A 38 -8.85 5.45 -6.10
N LEU A 39 -8.13 6.53 -5.83
CA LEU A 39 -8.37 7.36 -4.66
C LEU A 39 -9.52 8.33 -4.93
N SER A 40 -10.61 8.20 -4.17
CA SER A 40 -11.79 9.08 -4.27
C SER A 40 -11.86 10.16 -3.17
N SER A 41 -11.15 9.97 -2.06
CA SER A 41 -11.14 10.90 -0.93
C SER A 41 -10.02 11.93 -1.09
N GLY A 42 -10.35 13.21 -0.87
CA GLY A 42 -9.37 14.30 -0.83
C GLY A 42 -8.60 14.41 0.50
N ASP A 43 -8.97 13.60 1.51
CA ASP A 43 -8.32 13.60 2.83
C ASP A 43 -7.04 12.77 2.89
N TYR A 44 -6.77 11.99 1.84
CA TYR A 44 -5.63 11.09 1.74
C TYR A 44 -4.75 11.50 0.58
N THR A 45 -3.48 11.11 0.65
CA THR A 45 -2.53 11.31 -0.44
C THR A 45 -1.98 9.96 -0.85
N LEU A 46 -2.06 9.64 -2.14
CA LEU A 46 -1.31 8.52 -2.70
C LEU A 46 0.17 8.89 -2.70
N ALA A 47 0.95 8.30 -1.78
CA ALA A 47 2.36 8.62 -1.59
C ALA A 47 3.26 7.86 -2.56
N GLY A 48 2.84 6.68 -2.99
CA GLY A 48 3.49 5.95 -4.07
C GLY A 48 3.32 4.44 -3.97
N THR A 49 4.16 3.76 -4.72
CA THR A 49 4.19 2.31 -4.84
C THR A 49 5.39 1.74 -4.10
N VAL A 50 5.20 0.60 -3.44
CA VAL A 50 6.22 -0.16 -2.71
C VAL A 50 6.38 -1.57 -3.25
#